data_AF-Q55FX3-F1
#
_entry.id   AF-Q55FX3-F1
#
_cell.length_a   1.000
_cell.length_b   1.000
_cell.length_c   1.000
_cell.angle_alpha   90.00
_cell.angle_beta   90.00
_cell.angle_gamma   90.00
#
_symmetry.space_group_name_H-M   'P 1'
#
loop_
_entity.id
_entity.type
_entity.pdbx_description
1 polymer ?
#
loop_
_entity_poly.entity_id
_entity_poly.type
_entity_poly.pdbx_seq_one_letter_code
_entity_poly.pdbx_strand_id
1 'polypeptide(L)'
;MKFLITLLLFLYYQNVFVVGDNLCIAEILTVSEINPYNPDSPIEITGTFCRGNITAISFSVGEGIKPLQCENININNNQESLTCSLQQQLATTTSPSINFNQFYNVSIQYLGITNNNNNNNNNNNNNNNNNNNNNNNNNNNNNNNNNNSINTINFPYYLYVNSSCPKDCANHGKCDIGNTCRCNKEYASFNCAYKVKNESLLPLPTGTDFNQFKFTTTNDIFNIKISHILATQSSSQSPSSTNFQQVDISNSYITDETSTITGLSFISSNISSWLNGLYYNVDYFDRGSSSKSSSSSFSFINYHGSYMPESSTSSLITISPTINSTNLINNNNSNGNNNGSFEIIFELTNLNDNMDSIKWEISESRNSILVNDQKSHSLLLFSLADIYSFNSKINPGHSYLKILNSNDNNNNNNNNNNNNINPSNLINYSSNSMYLSITIKQSLINDIESLGTYTIKLMINAYDTPGLQLQAWEIALIVFASVALFSFIVFVIILIVRARLAKRHSKSLQLKNLYINSDQHDDKPLVDTSSESTSLL
;
A
#
# COMPACT_ATOMS: atom_id res chain seq x y z
N MET A 1 20.78 19.78 -5.73
CA MET A 1 22.24 19.87 -5.47
C MET A 1 22.46 19.22 -4.12
N LYS A 2 23.12 18.04 -4.11
CA LYS A 2 22.92 16.86 -3.21
C LYS A 2 21.69 16.02 -3.62
N PHE A 3 21.85 14.69 -3.58
CA PHE A 3 20.97 13.61 -4.08
C PHE A 3 21.13 13.22 -5.57
N LEU A 4 22.38 12.85 -5.87
CA LEU A 4 22.80 11.93 -6.92
C LEU A 4 22.63 10.49 -6.37
N ILE A 5 22.10 9.57 -7.18
CA ILE A 5 22.11 8.09 -6.97
C ILE A 5 21.17 7.57 -5.86
N THR A 6 19.88 7.46 -6.18
CA THR A 6 19.02 6.41 -5.60
C THR A 6 19.08 5.23 -6.57
N LEU A 7 20.09 4.39 -6.35
CA LEU A 7 20.29 3.14 -7.05
C LEU A 7 19.14 2.20 -6.70
N LEU A 8 18.25 1.96 -7.68
CA LEU A 8 17.36 0.80 -7.74
C LEU A 8 18.21 -0.47 -7.71
N LEU A 9 18.57 -0.94 -6.51
CA LEU A 9 19.07 -2.29 -6.29
C LEU A 9 17.87 -3.22 -6.06
N PHE A 10 17.21 -3.62 -7.14
CA PHE A 10 16.69 -4.99 -7.21
C PHE A 10 17.94 -5.88 -7.17
N LEU A 11 18.31 -6.39 -6.00
CA LEU A 11 19.32 -7.44 -5.91
C LEU A 11 18.70 -8.72 -6.48
N TYR A 12 18.73 -8.82 -7.80
CA TYR A 12 18.43 -10.02 -8.57
C TYR A 12 19.55 -11.04 -8.27
N TYR A 13 19.43 -11.78 -7.17
CA TYR A 13 20.34 -12.88 -6.86
C TYR A 13 19.89 -14.12 -7.64
N GLN A 14 20.26 -14.18 -8.91
CA GLN A 14 20.26 -15.44 -9.65
C GLN A 14 21.45 -16.27 -9.18
N ASN A 15 21.17 -17.41 -8.55
CA ASN A 15 22.19 -18.42 -8.37
C ASN A 15 22.12 -19.38 -9.57
N VAL A 16 23.21 -19.41 -10.33
CA VAL A 16 23.36 -20.27 -11.50
C VAL A 16 24.07 -21.55 -11.08
N PHE A 17 23.40 -22.69 -11.27
CA PHE A 17 23.90 -24.03 -10.99
C PHE A 17 24.21 -24.78 -12.28
N VAL A 18 25.15 -25.70 -12.19
CA VAL A 18 25.36 -26.75 -13.20
C VAL A 18 24.93 -28.06 -12.55
N VAL A 19 23.80 -28.61 -12.97
CA VAL A 19 23.28 -29.91 -12.49
C VAL A 19 23.40 -30.90 -13.64
N GLY A 20 24.43 -31.74 -13.59
CA GLY A 20 24.84 -32.54 -14.76
C GLY A 20 25.35 -31.63 -15.87
N ASP A 21 24.83 -31.79 -17.08
CA ASP A 21 25.20 -30.95 -18.25
C ASP A 21 24.28 -29.72 -18.42
N ASN A 22 23.24 -29.58 -17.59
CA ASN A 22 22.27 -28.49 -17.71
C ASN A 22 22.58 -27.36 -16.72
N LEU A 23 22.69 -26.14 -17.26
CA LEU A 23 22.68 -24.92 -16.47
C LEU A 23 21.26 -24.73 -15.92
N CYS A 24 21.13 -24.64 -14.60
CA CYS A 24 19.87 -24.37 -13.95
C CYS A 24 19.97 -23.11 -13.09
N ILE A 25 19.01 -22.21 -13.22
CA ILE A 25 18.90 -21.02 -12.37
C ILE A 25 17.82 -21.31 -11.33
N ALA A 26 18.19 -21.20 -10.05
CA ALA A 26 17.22 -21.25 -8.96
C ALA A 26 16.97 -19.84 -8.42
N GLU A 27 15.70 -19.47 -8.30
CA GLU A 27 15.22 -18.18 -7.79
C GLU A 27 14.06 -18.46 -6.83
N ILE A 28 14.06 -17.81 -5.66
CA ILE A 28 12.85 -17.79 -4.83
C ILE A 28 12.14 -16.48 -5.04
N LEU A 29 10.86 -16.57 -5.36
CA LEU A 29 9.96 -15.44 -5.55
C LEU A 29 9.27 -15.07 -4.23
N THR A 30 8.71 -16.05 -3.50
CA THR A 30 8.00 -15.79 -2.24
C THR A 30 8.18 -16.92 -1.21
N VAL A 31 8.03 -16.58 0.08
CA VAL A 31 7.70 -17.52 1.16
C VAL A 31 6.46 -17.03 1.86
N SER A 32 5.52 -17.93 2.06
CA SER A 32 4.27 -17.65 2.77
C SER A 32 3.85 -18.87 3.57
N GLU A 33 3.06 -18.67 4.61
CA GLU A 33 2.31 -19.76 5.23
C GLU A 33 1.09 -20.05 4.36
N ILE A 34 0.80 -21.33 4.10
CA ILE A 34 -0.43 -21.73 3.39
C ILE A 34 -1.67 -21.26 4.18
N ASN A 35 -1.59 -21.28 5.51
CA ASN A 35 -2.62 -20.83 6.43
C ASN A 35 -2.00 -20.18 7.68
N PRO A 36 -1.86 -18.84 7.73
CA PRO A 36 -1.22 -18.15 8.85
C PRO A 36 -1.98 -18.23 10.18
N TYR A 37 -3.17 -18.83 10.20
CA TYR A 37 -3.99 -19.02 11.40
C TYR A 37 -3.79 -20.40 12.04
N ASN A 38 -3.12 -21.32 11.35
CA ASN A 38 -2.75 -22.61 11.90
C ASN A 38 -1.24 -22.62 12.21
N PRO A 39 -0.80 -22.68 13.48
CA PRO A 39 0.62 -22.69 13.83
C PRO A 39 1.41 -23.88 13.26
N ASP A 40 0.70 -24.90 12.75
CA ASP A 40 1.27 -26.07 12.08
C ASP A 40 1.10 -26.01 10.55
N SER A 41 0.67 -24.86 10.01
CA SER A 41 0.53 -24.71 8.56
C SER A 41 1.87 -24.94 7.86
N PRO A 42 1.89 -25.70 6.76
CA PRO A 42 3.05 -25.73 5.91
C PRO A 42 3.39 -24.33 5.40
N ILE A 43 4.68 -24.12 5.19
CA ILE A 43 5.23 -23.00 4.44
C ILE A 43 5.21 -23.38 2.96
N GLU A 44 4.74 -22.47 2.12
CA GLU A 44 4.90 -22.51 0.67
C GLU A 44 6.01 -21.54 0.25
N ILE A 45 7.01 -22.09 -0.45
CA ILE A 45 8.10 -21.38 -1.11
C ILE A 45 7.79 -21.42 -2.61
N THR A 46 7.54 -20.29 -3.24
CA THR A 46 7.37 -20.22 -4.70
C THR A 46 8.63 -19.66 -5.35
N GLY A 47 9.00 -20.17 -6.51
CA GLY A 47 10.29 -19.90 -7.13
C GLY A 47 10.52 -20.67 -8.41
N THR A 48 11.64 -20.43 -9.06
CA THR A 48 12.20 -21.37 -10.02
C THR A 48 13.19 -22.27 -9.28
N PHE A 49 12.97 -23.57 -9.29
CA PHE A 49 13.84 -24.52 -8.59
C PHE A 49 14.52 -25.46 -9.59
N CYS A 50 15.77 -25.80 -9.30
CA CYS A 50 16.46 -26.78 -10.12
C CYS A 50 15.88 -28.17 -9.99
N ARG A 51 15.61 -28.79 -11.14
CA ARG A 51 15.22 -30.19 -11.25
C ARG A 51 16.33 -31.06 -10.66
N GLY A 52 16.13 -31.49 -9.43
CA GLY A 52 17.10 -32.25 -8.64
C GLY A 52 16.54 -32.57 -7.25
N ASN A 53 17.25 -33.43 -6.52
CA ASN A 53 16.87 -33.81 -5.17
C ASN A 53 17.21 -32.66 -4.20
N ILE A 54 16.28 -31.73 -4.00
CA ILE A 54 16.33 -30.82 -2.84
C ILE A 54 16.28 -31.70 -1.59
N THR A 55 17.33 -31.66 -0.78
CA THR A 55 17.49 -32.57 0.37
C THR A 55 17.07 -31.96 1.68
N ALA A 56 17.21 -30.64 1.80
CA ALA A 56 16.86 -29.92 2.99
C ALA A 56 16.57 -28.47 2.65
N ILE A 57 15.68 -27.87 3.42
CA ILE A 57 15.47 -26.43 3.43
C ILE A 57 15.57 -25.98 4.86
N SER A 58 16.35 -24.94 5.09
CA SER A 58 16.55 -24.41 6.41
C SER A 58 16.34 -22.90 6.47
N PHE A 59 15.62 -22.42 7.47
CA PHE A 59 15.28 -21.02 7.67
C PHE A 59 16.07 -20.46 8.85
N SER A 60 16.85 -19.40 8.64
CA SER A 60 17.58 -18.73 9.72
C SER A 60 16.72 -17.61 10.32
N VAL A 61 16.57 -17.62 11.66
CA VAL A 61 15.67 -16.73 12.41
C VAL A 61 16.48 -15.83 13.35
N GLY A 62 16.88 -14.64 12.91
CA GLY A 62 17.85 -13.80 13.65
C GLY A 62 19.25 -14.40 13.91
N GLU A 63 20.18 -13.56 14.33
CA GLU A 63 21.53 -14.00 14.70
C GLU A 63 21.50 -14.87 15.98
N GLY A 64 22.17 -16.03 15.94
CA GLY A 64 22.35 -16.91 17.10
C GLY A 64 21.26 -17.98 17.31
N ILE A 65 20.16 -17.97 16.53
CA ILE A 65 19.17 -19.04 16.56
C ILE A 65 19.59 -20.14 15.57
N LYS A 66 19.47 -21.41 15.99
CA LYS A 66 19.70 -22.54 15.07
C LYS A 66 18.70 -22.46 13.91
N PRO A 67 19.14 -22.68 12.66
CA PRO A 67 18.24 -22.64 11.53
C PRO A 67 17.15 -23.71 11.66
N LEU A 68 15.89 -23.32 11.45
CA LEU A 68 14.75 -24.21 11.48
C LEU A 68 14.77 -25.08 10.23
N GLN A 69 14.71 -26.40 10.40
CA GLN A 69 14.65 -27.33 9.27
C GLN A 69 13.21 -27.54 8.83
N CYS A 70 13.01 -27.56 7.53
CA CYS A 70 11.74 -27.92 6.94
C CYS A 70 11.68 -29.43 6.68
N GLU A 71 10.62 -30.05 7.18
CA GLU A 71 10.28 -31.45 6.93
C GLU A 71 9.23 -31.56 5.82
N ASN A 72 9.03 -32.77 5.30
CA ASN A 72 7.99 -33.08 4.32
C ASN A 72 8.04 -32.19 3.07
N ILE A 73 9.24 -31.96 2.54
CA ILE A 73 9.45 -31.17 1.33
C ILE A 73 8.67 -31.83 0.18
N ASN A 74 7.70 -31.11 -0.36
CA ASN A 74 6.90 -31.51 -1.50
C ASN A 74 7.00 -30.46 -2.60
N ILE A 75 7.53 -30.86 -3.75
CA ILE A 75 7.72 -29.98 -4.91
C ILE A 75 6.55 -30.22 -5.86
N ASN A 76 5.86 -29.15 -6.27
CA ASN A 76 4.78 -29.27 -7.24
C ASN A 76 5.32 -29.82 -8.59
N ASN A 77 4.45 -30.44 -9.38
CA ASN A 77 4.85 -31.08 -10.64
C ASN A 77 5.48 -30.10 -11.65
N ASN A 78 5.18 -28.81 -11.53
CA ASN A 78 5.67 -27.75 -12.40
C ASN A 78 7.03 -27.19 -11.95
N GLN A 79 7.53 -27.57 -10.77
CA GLN A 79 8.77 -27.06 -10.15
C GLN A 79 8.75 -25.55 -9.88
N GLU A 80 7.55 -25.00 -9.68
CA GLU A 80 7.30 -23.58 -9.41
C GLU A 80 7.02 -23.31 -7.93
N SER A 81 6.59 -24.34 -7.19
CA SER A 81 6.36 -24.22 -5.75
C SER A 81 6.84 -25.45 -4.99
N LEU A 82 7.32 -25.18 -3.80
CA LEU A 82 7.78 -26.14 -2.82
C LEU A 82 7.00 -25.88 -1.54
N THR A 83 6.44 -26.93 -0.95
CA THR A 83 5.78 -26.86 0.35
C THR A 83 6.57 -27.66 1.37
N CYS A 84 6.69 -27.17 2.60
CA CYS A 84 7.35 -27.89 3.68
C CYS A 84 6.79 -27.47 5.04
N SER A 85 6.84 -28.35 6.03
CA SER A 85 6.41 -28.06 7.40
C SER A 85 7.63 -27.74 8.26
N LEU A 86 7.62 -26.62 8.99
CA LEU A 86 8.68 -26.36 9.95
C LEU A 86 8.62 -27.36 11.10
N GLN A 87 9.72 -28.04 11.37
CA GLN A 87 9.81 -28.86 12.57
C GLN A 87 9.77 -27.93 13.79
N GLN A 88 8.73 -28.01 14.63
CA GLN A 88 8.65 -27.29 15.89
C GLN A 88 9.68 -27.83 16.91
N GLN A 89 10.98 -27.60 16.66
CA GLN A 89 12.02 -27.86 17.66
C GLN A 89 12.10 -26.75 18.74
N LEU A 90 11.18 -25.77 18.73
CA LEU A 90 11.08 -24.72 19.77
C LEU A 90 10.18 -25.09 20.96
N ALA A 91 9.84 -26.37 21.14
CA ALA A 91 8.83 -26.82 22.10
C ALA A 91 9.22 -26.78 23.60
N THR A 92 10.33 -26.15 24.02
CA THR A 92 10.77 -26.21 25.44
C THR A 92 10.86 -24.90 26.20
N THR A 93 10.53 -23.73 25.63
CA THR A 93 10.51 -22.48 26.41
C THR A 93 9.37 -21.58 25.95
N THR A 94 8.25 -21.61 26.68
CA THR A 94 7.19 -20.58 26.70
C THR A 94 6.96 -19.87 25.37
N SER A 95 6.29 -20.59 24.47
CA SER A 95 5.78 -20.21 23.15
C SER A 95 5.64 -18.69 22.88
N PRO A 96 6.58 -18.07 22.15
CA PRO A 96 6.24 -17.00 21.23
C PRO A 96 5.85 -17.64 19.89
N SER A 97 4.68 -17.30 19.34
CA SER A 97 4.36 -17.54 17.93
C SER A 97 5.56 -17.17 17.07
N ILE A 98 6.08 -18.10 16.26
CA ILE A 98 7.21 -17.83 15.36
C ILE A 98 6.80 -16.64 14.49
N ASN A 99 7.49 -15.51 14.67
CA ASN A 99 7.22 -14.34 13.87
C ASN A 99 7.99 -14.48 12.56
N PHE A 100 7.27 -14.74 11.46
CA PHE A 100 7.85 -14.92 10.12
C PHE A 100 8.72 -13.73 9.68
N ASN A 101 8.53 -12.54 10.27
CA ASN A 101 9.38 -11.37 10.03
C ASN A 101 10.82 -11.53 10.53
N GLN A 102 11.11 -12.55 11.35
CA GLN A 102 12.45 -12.82 11.86
C GLN A 102 13.29 -13.68 10.90
N PHE A 103 12.69 -14.23 9.84
CA PHE A 103 13.41 -14.94 8.80
C PHE A 103 14.23 -13.95 7.97
N TYR A 104 15.55 -14.08 8.01
CA TYR A 104 16.45 -13.24 7.21
C TYR A 104 17.09 -14.01 6.06
N ASN A 105 17.35 -15.31 6.24
CA ASN A 105 17.85 -16.19 5.19
C ASN A 105 17.00 -17.46 5.11
N VAL A 106 16.78 -17.97 3.90
CA VAL A 106 16.46 -19.40 3.73
C VAL A 106 17.53 -20.02 2.87
N SER A 107 17.93 -21.20 3.28
CA SER A 107 18.94 -21.99 2.63
C SER A 107 18.29 -23.22 2.01
N ILE A 108 18.44 -23.40 0.70
CA ILE A 108 18.00 -24.63 0.01
C ILE A 108 19.24 -25.47 -0.25
N GLN A 109 19.25 -26.70 0.26
CA GLN A 109 20.32 -27.66 0.03
C GLN A 109 19.93 -28.63 -1.08
N TYR A 110 20.83 -28.82 -2.04
CA TYR A 110 20.67 -29.79 -3.11
C TYR A 110 21.60 -30.97 -2.85
N LEU A 111 21.11 -32.19 -3.07
CA LEU A 111 21.99 -33.34 -3.24
C LEU A 111 22.80 -33.08 -4.52
N GLY A 112 24.10 -32.80 -4.38
CA GLY A 112 24.99 -32.82 -5.52
C GLY A 112 24.85 -34.20 -6.17
N ILE A 113 24.34 -34.25 -7.41
CA ILE A 113 24.48 -35.44 -8.24
C ILE A 113 25.98 -35.52 -8.52
N THR A 114 26.72 -36.22 -7.65
CA THR A 114 28.05 -36.66 -8.02
C THR A 114 27.84 -37.55 -9.23
N ASN A 115 28.13 -37.03 -10.42
CA ASN A 115 28.30 -37.84 -11.61
C ASN A 115 29.45 -38.78 -11.30
N ASN A 116 29.12 -39.90 -10.64
CA ASN A 116 30.05 -40.96 -10.36
C ASN A 116 30.23 -41.67 -11.71
N ASN A 117 30.97 -41.01 -12.60
CA ASN A 117 31.45 -41.53 -13.86
C ASN A 117 32.56 -42.55 -13.53
N ASN A 118 32.20 -43.54 -12.72
CA ASN A 118 33.01 -44.69 -12.43
C ASN A 118 32.87 -45.61 -13.63
N ASN A 119 33.64 -45.28 -14.65
CA ASN A 119 33.96 -46.08 -15.82
C ASN A 119 34.61 -47.39 -15.36
N ASN A 120 33.84 -48.27 -14.71
CA ASN A 120 34.29 -49.60 -14.30
C ASN A 120 33.98 -50.58 -15.41
N ASN A 121 34.94 -50.61 -16.34
CA ASN A 121 35.30 -51.66 -17.26
C ASN A 121 34.70 -53.05 -16.95
N ASN A 122 33.60 -53.37 -17.64
CA ASN A 122 33.37 -54.62 -18.37
C ASN A 122 34.17 -55.86 -17.90
N ASN A 123 33.56 -56.73 -17.09
CA ASN A 123 33.71 -58.17 -17.31
C ASN A 123 32.46 -58.96 -16.89
N ASN A 124 31.79 -59.43 -17.92
CA ASN A 124 30.71 -60.41 -18.02
C ASN A 124 31.05 -61.75 -17.34
N ASN A 125 30.25 -62.21 -16.38
CA ASN A 125 29.87 -63.63 -16.33
C ASN A 125 28.55 -63.87 -15.59
N ASN A 126 27.52 -64.04 -16.40
CA ASN A 126 26.20 -64.61 -16.10
C ASN A 126 26.33 -66.11 -15.73
N ASN A 127 25.71 -66.58 -14.63
CA ASN A 127 24.74 -67.69 -14.62
C ASN A 127 24.23 -68.04 -13.20
N ASN A 128 22.97 -67.70 -12.95
CA ASN A 128 21.88 -68.55 -12.42
C ASN A 128 22.13 -69.52 -11.24
N ASN A 129 21.42 -69.32 -10.12
CA ASN A 129 20.23 -70.12 -9.74
C ASN A 129 20.03 -70.21 -8.21
N ASN A 130 18.98 -69.53 -7.74
CA ASN A 130 17.95 -69.97 -6.78
C ASN A 130 18.32 -70.53 -5.39
N ASN A 131 17.84 -69.79 -4.38
CA ASN A 131 16.90 -70.23 -3.33
C ASN A 131 17.37 -70.09 -1.86
N ASN A 132 16.54 -69.35 -1.14
CA ASN A 132 16.12 -69.51 0.25
C ASN A 132 17.03 -69.09 1.43
N ASN A 133 16.57 -67.98 2.02
CA ASN A 133 16.21 -67.81 3.43
C ASN A 133 17.26 -67.49 4.49
N ASN A 134 17.00 -66.33 5.09
CA ASN A 134 17.09 -65.97 6.50
C ASN A 134 18.46 -65.67 7.13
N ASN A 135 18.63 -64.37 7.38
CA ASN A 135 18.90 -63.77 8.70
C ASN A 135 20.19 -64.16 9.42
N ASN A 136 21.13 -63.21 9.47
CA ASN A 136 21.36 -62.36 10.65
C ASN A 136 22.82 -61.84 10.63
N ASN A 137 22.96 -60.51 10.57
CA ASN A 137 23.92 -59.68 11.28
C ASN A 137 25.39 -60.16 11.38
N ASN A 138 26.33 -59.43 10.73
CA ASN A 138 27.36 -58.65 11.44
C ASN A 138 28.30 -57.92 10.44
N ASN A 139 28.25 -56.60 10.47
CA ASN A 139 29.39 -55.66 10.48
C ASN A 139 30.65 -55.99 9.63
N ASN A 140 30.82 -55.28 8.51
CA ASN A 140 32.16 -54.81 8.14
C ASN A 140 32.13 -53.43 7.46
N ASN A 141 32.29 -52.44 8.32
CA ASN A 141 32.94 -51.14 8.11
C ASN A 141 33.83 -51.03 6.85
N ASN A 142 33.32 -50.34 5.81
CA ASN A 142 34.19 -49.67 4.85
C ASN A 142 33.71 -48.23 4.66
N ASN A 143 34.26 -47.38 5.53
CA ASN A 143 34.16 -45.93 5.53
C ASN A 143 34.77 -45.34 4.23
N ASN A 144 34.01 -45.38 3.13
CA ASN A 144 34.31 -44.58 1.96
C ASN A 144 33.65 -43.22 2.12
N ASN A 145 34.41 -42.29 2.69
CA ASN A 145 34.11 -40.88 2.85
C ASN A 145 33.96 -40.22 1.46
N ASN A 146 32.86 -40.51 0.77
CA ASN A 146 32.52 -39.85 -0.48
C ASN A 146 31.99 -38.47 -0.12
N ASN A 147 32.87 -37.49 -0.29
CA ASN A 147 32.66 -36.07 -0.01
C ASN A 147 31.62 -35.52 -1.02
N ASN A 148 30.34 -35.87 -0.83
CA ASN A 148 29.24 -35.26 -1.56
C ASN A 148 29.22 -33.78 -1.16
N SER A 149 29.69 -32.92 -2.07
CA SER A 149 29.60 -31.47 -1.93
C SER A 149 28.12 -31.08 -1.83
N ILE A 150 27.64 -30.85 -0.61
CA ILE A 150 26.32 -30.27 -0.36
C ILE A 150 26.39 -28.80 -0.77
N ASN A 151 25.83 -28.47 -1.94
CA ASN A 151 25.67 -27.09 -2.36
C ASN A 151 24.51 -26.49 -1.56
N THR A 152 24.84 -25.67 -0.56
CA THR A 152 23.85 -24.90 0.21
C THR A 152 23.67 -23.56 -0.46
N ILE A 153 22.49 -23.29 -1.02
CA ILE A 153 22.16 -21.97 -1.54
C ILE A 153 21.61 -21.13 -0.41
N ASN A 154 22.34 -20.14 0.04
CA ASN A 154 21.79 -19.13 0.95
C ASN A 154 21.11 -18.06 0.10
N PHE A 155 19.81 -17.86 0.29
CA PHE A 155 19.07 -16.74 -0.27
C PHE A 155 18.92 -15.69 0.82
N PRO A 156 19.72 -14.61 0.79
CA PRO A 156 19.85 -13.71 1.92
C PRO A 156 18.67 -12.75 2.13
N TYR A 157 17.59 -12.89 1.37
CA TYR A 157 16.45 -11.97 1.44
C TYR A 157 15.16 -12.70 1.08
N TYR A 158 14.31 -12.90 2.06
CA TYR A 158 12.92 -13.28 1.83
C TYR A 158 12.04 -12.05 1.90
N LEU A 159 11.39 -11.77 0.77
CA LEU A 159 10.47 -10.66 0.56
C LEU A 159 9.12 -10.92 1.28
N TYR A 160 9.06 -10.66 2.59
CA TYR A 160 8.30 -9.50 3.03
C TYR A 160 9.37 -8.48 3.38
N VAL A 161 9.94 -7.83 2.36
CA VAL A 161 11.01 -6.86 2.58
C VAL A 161 10.51 -5.93 3.68
N ASN A 162 11.33 -5.78 4.71
CA ASN A 162 11.43 -4.56 5.50
C ASN A 162 11.70 -3.38 4.54
N SER A 163 10.80 -3.13 3.58
CA SER A 163 10.75 -1.84 2.94
C SER A 163 10.30 -0.95 4.09
N SER A 164 11.21 -0.08 4.51
CA SER A 164 10.94 0.86 5.58
C SER A 164 9.57 1.45 5.32
N CYS A 165 8.67 1.35 6.29
CA CYS A 165 7.35 1.92 6.14
C CYS A 165 7.46 3.35 5.59
N PRO A 166 6.52 3.78 4.73
CA PRO A 166 6.65 5.05 4.03
C PRO A 166 7.00 6.17 5.02
N LYS A 167 8.24 6.67 4.92
CA LYS A 167 8.79 7.74 5.78
C LYS A 167 8.75 7.44 7.28
N ASP A 168 9.02 6.20 7.69
CA ASP A 168 8.98 5.76 9.11
C ASP A 168 7.63 6.11 9.77
N CYS A 169 6.54 5.89 9.04
CA CYS A 169 5.18 6.24 9.44
C CYS A 169 5.05 7.70 9.90
N ALA A 170 5.78 8.61 9.23
CA ALA A 170 5.85 10.03 9.55
C ALA A 170 6.19 10.35 11.02
N ASN A 171 6.85 9.43 11.74
CA ASN A 171 7.08 9.48 13.20
C ASN A 171 5.79 9.47 14.05
N HIS A 172 4.68 9.06 13.46
CA HIS A 172 3.34 9.03 14.06
C HIS A 172 2.72 7.64 14.01
N GLY A 173 3.54 6.60 13.88
CA GLY A 173 3.11 5.23 13.95
C GLY A 173 4.28 4.30 14.20
N LYS A 174 4.03 3.00 14.09
CA LYS A 174 5.05 1.95 14.06
C LYS A 174 4.89 1.16 12.77
N CYS A 175 6.00 0.83 12.14
CA CYS A 175 5.98 -0.07 11.01
C CYS A 175 5.56 -1.47 11.47
N ASP A 176 4.57 -2.05 10.81
CA ASP A 176 4.09 -3.41 11.04
C ASP A 176 4.34 -4.27 9.78
N ILE A 177 3.85 -5.51 9.78
CA ILE A 177 3.99 -6.44 8.64
C ILE A 177 3.51 -5.80 7.33
N GLY A 178 4.24 -6.05 6.24
CA GLY A 178 3.81 -5.69 4.88
C GLY A 178 3.85 -4.19 4.58
N ASN A 179 4.81 -3.44 5.14
CA ASN A 179 4.99 -1.99 4.94
C ASN A 179 3.81 -1.14 5.42
N THR A 180 2.95 -1.71 6.25
CA THR A 180 1.75 -1.04 6.73
C THR A 180 2.07 -0.27 8.00
N CYS A 181 1.71 1.01 8.03
CA CYS A 181 1.89 1.82 9.21
C CYS A 181 0.74 1.63 10.21
N ARG A 182 1.10 1.22 11.42
CA ARG A 182 0.18 1.24 12.56
C ARG A 182 0.25 2.61 13.24
N CYS A 183 -0.73 3.47 12.95
CA CYS A 183 -0.73 4.84 13.45
C CYS A 183 -0.93 4.94 14.96
N ASN A 184 -0.28 5.94 15.55
CA ASN A 184 -0.51 6.35 16.92
C ASN A 184 -1.93 6.93 17.03
N LYS A 185 -2.43 6.99 18.27
CA LYS A 185 -3.69 7.67 18.56
C LYS A 185 -3.70 9.09 17.97
N GLU A 186 -4.82 9.48 17.36
CA GLU A 186 -5.04 10.77 16.68
C GLU A 186 -4.36 10.93 15.32
N TYR A 187 -3.80 9.85 14.75
CA TYR A 187 -3.21 9.88 13.42
C TYR A 187 -3.83 8.82 12.52
N ALA A 188 -3.99 9.16 11.25
CA ALA A 188 -4.53 8.31 10.21
C ALA A 188 -3.77 8.52 8.89
N SER A 189 -4.16 7.75 7.86
CA SER A 189 -3.50 7.50 6.57
C SER A 189 -2.55 6.30 6.57
N PHE A 190 -2.25 5.79 5.38
CA PHE A 190 -1.32 4.67 5.17
C PHE A 190 0.13 4.96 5.63
N ASN A 191 0.47 6.22 5.92
CA ASN A 191 1.77 6.65 6.43
C ASN A 191 1.67 7.47 7.73
N CYS A 192 0.49 7.53 8.36
CA CYS A 192 0.21 8.27 9.59
C CYS A 192 0.50 9.78 9.55
N ALA A 193 0.54 10.37 8.35
CA ALA A 193 0.88 11.79 8.20
C ALA A 193 -0.26 12.74 8.62
N TYR A 194 -1.48 12.24 8.75
CA TYR A 194 -2.66 13.08 9.00
C TYR A 194 -3.10 12.99 10.44
N LYS A 195 -3.05 14.12 11.16
CA LYS A 195 -3.69 14.23 12.46
C LYS A 195 -5.22 14.25 12.27
N VAL A 196 -5.96 13.55 13.11
CA VAL A 196 -7.42 13.48 13.06
C VAL A 196 -8.04 13.88 14.41
N LYS A 197 -9.24 14.46 14.38
CA LYS A 197 -10.04 14.78 15.56
C LYS A 197 -10.77 13.53 16.06
N ASN A 198 -11.11 13.53 17.34
CA ASN A 198 -11.71 12.39 18.03
C ASN A 198 -12.95 11.85 17.29
N GLU A 199 -12.82 10.62 16.80
CA GLU A 199 -13.76 9.95 15.89
C GLU A 199 -15.10 9.61 16.53
N SER A 200 -15.14 9.55 17.86
CA SER A 200 -16.33 9.11 18.62
C SER A 200 -17.56 10.00 18.45
N LEU A 201 -17.43 11.14 17.76
CA LEU A 201 -18.51 12.11 17.53
C LEU A 201 -19.11 12.04 16.13
N LEU A 202 -18.45 11.35 15.21
CA LEU A 202 -18.96 11.21 13.86
C LEU A 202 -20.09 10.18 13.82
N PRO A 203 -21.17 10.43 13.05
CA PRO A 203 -22.25 9.48 12.91
C PRO A 203 -21.78 8.20 12.20
N LEU A 204 -22.44 7.08 12.52
CA LEU A 204 -22.23 5.84 11.81
C LEU A 204 -22.59 6.01 10.32
N PRO A 205 -21.92 5.25 9.42
CA PRO A 205 -22.34 5.20 8.04
C PRO A 205 -23.80 4.78 7.92
N THR A 206 -24.50 5.30 6.92
CA THR A 206 -25.93 5.00 6.71
C THR A 206 -26.17 4.45 5.31
N GLY A 207 -26.89 3.36 5.22
CA GLY A 207 -27.35 2.82 3.95
C GLY A 207 -28.46 3.67 3.35
N THR A 208 -28.38 3.93 2.05
CA THR A 208 -29.43 4.65 1.32
C THR A 208 -30.08 3.82 0.23
N ASP A 209 -29.40 2.80 -0.24
CA ASP A 209 -29.89 1.80 -1.19
C ASP A 209 -29.06 0.51 -1.01
N PHE A 210 -29.44 -0.60 -1.63
CA PHE A 210 -28.73 -1.89 -1.49
C PHE A 210 -27.25 -1.81 -1.90
N ASN A 211 -26.91 -0.95 -2.84
CA ASN A 211 -25.55 -0.74 -3.36
C ASN A 211 -24.98 0.64 -3.02
N GLN A 212 -25.63 1.42 -2.16
CA GLN A 212 -25.28 2.80 -1.88
C GLN A 212 -25.37 3.13 -0.39
N PHE A 213 -24.32 3.74 0.15
CA PHE A 213 -24.25 4.16 1.53
C PHE A 213 -23.45 5.46 1.68
N LYS A 214 -23.60 6.11 2.84
CA LYS A 214 -23.05 7.44 3.09
C LYS A 214 -22.15 7.46 4.32
N PHE A 215 -21.04 8.16 4.21
CA PHE A 215 -20.23 8.61 5.34
C PHE A 215 -20.48 10.09 5.57
N THR A 216 -20.66 10.49 6.82
CA THR A 216 -20.81 11.89 7.19
C THR A 216 -19.67 12.29 8.11
N THR A 217 -18.93 13.33 7.73
CA THR A 217 -17.96 14.01 8.57
C THR A 217 -18.61 15.23 9.22
N THR A 218 -17.86 16.07 9.94
CA THR A 218 -18.44 17.31 10.50
C THR A 218 -18.94 18.25 9.39
N ASN A 219 -18.29 18.26 8.22
CA ASN A 219 -18.54 19.25 7.16
C ASN A 219 -18.94 18.65 5.81
N ASP A 220 -18.79 17.34 5.59
CA ASP A 220 -19.14 16.67 4.33
C ASP A 220 -20.07 15.49 4.52
N ILE A 221 -20.72 15.14 3.41
CA ILE A 221 -21.45 13.90 3.26
C ILE A 221 -20.97 13.24 1.98
N PHE A 222 -20.19 12.17 2.15
CA PHE A 222 -19.70 11.35 1.06
C PHE A 222 -20.68 10.23 0.78
N ASN A 223 -21.08 10.10 -0.47
CA ASN A 223 -21.96 9.07 -0.95
C ASN A 223 -21.16 8.08 -1.80
N ILE A 224 -21.20 6.81 -1.44
CA ILE A 224 -20.44 5.73 -2.09
C ILE A 224 -21.43 4.74 -2.68
N LYS A 225 -21.32 4.50 -3.98
CA LYS A 225 -22.22 3.63 -4.74
C LYS A 225 -21.42 2.63 -5.56
N ILE A 226 -21.81 1.36 -5.60
CA ILE A 226 -21.30 0.46 -6.65
C ILE A 226 -21.90 0.91 -7.98
N SER A 227 -21.06 1.43 -8.85
CA SER A 227 -21.44 2.03 -10.13
C SER A 227 -21.52 0.99 -11.23
N HIS A 228 -20.44 0.22 -11.41
CA HIS A 228 -20.31 -0.74 -12.50
C HIS A 228 -19.48 -1.95 -12.08
N ILE A 229 -19.71 -3.08 -12.74
CA ILE A 229 -18.80 -4.23 -12.72
C ILE A 229 -18.38 -4.53 -14.15
N LEU A 230 -17.07 -4.51 -14.39
CA LEU A 230 -16.48 -4.73 -15.71
C LEU A 230 -15.63 -5.99 -15.73
N ALA A 231 -15.64 -6.66 -16.87
CA ALA A 231 -14.65 -7.65 -17.23
C ALA A 231 -13.98 -7.24 -18.55
N THR A 232 -12.66 -7.35 -18.61
CA THR A 232 -11.89 -7.21 -19.84
C THR A 232 -11.54 -8.59 -20.37
N GLN A 233 -11.98 -8.90 -21.59
CA GLN A 233 -11.60 -10.12 -22.29
C GLN A 233 -10.51 -9.78 -23.29
N SER A 234 -9.37 -10.47 -23.19
CA SER A 234 -8.36 -10.46 -24.25
C SER A 234 -8.91 -11.24 -25.45
N SER A 235 -9.41 -10.54 -26.48
CA SER A 235 -9.84 -11.22 -27.70
C SER A 235 -8.62 -11.68 -28.50
N SER A 236 -8.64 -12.93 -28.97
CA SER A 236 -7.55 -13.52 -29.76
C SER A 236 -7.53 -13.06 -31.23
N GLN A 237 -8.62 -12.46 -31.71
CA GLN A 237 -8.86 -12.24 -33.14
C GLN A 237 -8.41 -10.87 -33.67
N SER A 238 -8.06 -9.91 -32.80
CA SER A 238 -7.33 -8.72 -33.22
C SER A 238 -6.67 -8.05 -32.00
N PRO A 239 -5.36 -7.75 -32.03
CA PRO A 239 -4.68 -7.03 -30.95
C PRO A 239 -5.24 -5.61 -30.71
N SER A 240 -6.18 -5.14 -31.53
CA SER A 240 -6.82 -3.83 -31.43
C SER A 240 -8.24 -3.83 -30.86
N SER A 241 -8.84 -4.98 -30.54
CA SER A 241 -10.20 -5.03 -29.96
C SER A 241 -10.17 -5.71 -28.59
N THR A 242 -10.11 -4.92 -27.53
CA THR A 242 -10.49 -5.40 -26.19
C THR A 242 -12.00 -5.36 -26.11
N ASN A 243 -12.62 -6.53 -25.91
CA ASN A 243 -14.05 -6.60 -25.64
C ASN A 243 -14.24 -6.40 -24.14
N PHE A 244 -14.97 -5.36 -23.78
CA PHE A 244 -15.41 -5.14 -22.41
C PHE A 244 -16.81 -5.70 -22.27
N GLN A 245 -17.04 -6.38 -21.15
CA GLN A 245 -18.38 -6.77 -20.74
C GLN A 245 -18.72 -5.98 -19.48
N GLN A 246 -19.73 -5.13 -19.59
CA GLN A 246 -20.24 -4.33 -18.49
C GLN A 246 -21.50 -4.97 -17.95
N VAL A 247 -21.58 -5.06 -16.63
CA VAL A 247 -22.81 -5.39 -15.92
C VAL A 247 -23.20 -4.19 -15.07
N ASP A 248 -24.42 -3.70 -15.34
CA ASP A 248 -25.09 -2.76 -14.46
C ASP A 248 -25.84 -3.55 -13.37
N ILE A 249 -25.47 -3.34 -12.11
CA ILE A 249 -26.16 -3.95 -10.98
C ILE A 249 -27.52 -3.28 -10.85
N SER A 250 -28.55 -3.96 -11.33
CA SER A 250 -29.94 -3.54 -11.22
C SER A 250 -30.70 -4.49 -10.31
N ASN A 251 -31.82 -4.01 -9.76
CA ASN A 251 -32.64 -4.75 -8.78
C ASN A 251 -33.08 -6.14 -9.28
N SER A 252 -33.12 -6.37 -10.59
CA SER A 252 -33.53 -7.66 -11.18
C SER A 252 -32.62 -8.83 -10.82
N TYR A 253 -31.36 -8.58 -10.43
CA TYR A 253 -30.42 -9.66 -10.09
C TYR A 253 -30.31 -9.92 -8.59
N ILE A 254 -30.96 -9.11 -7.76
CA ILE A 254 -30.86 -9.21 -6.30
C ILE A 254 -31.84 -10.26 -5.82
N THR A 255 -31.32 -11.31 -5.20
CA THR A 255 -32.12 -12.42 -4.65
C THR A 255 -32.40 -12.25 -3.17
N ASP A 256 -31.53 -11.53 -2.47
CA ASP A 256 -31.64 -11.24 -1.04
C ASP A 256 -31.07 -9.85 -0.80
N GLU A 257 -31.78 -9.05 -0.01
CA GLU A 257 -31.38 -7.72 0.40
C GLU A 257 -31.67 -7.59 1.89
N THR A 258 -30.65 -7.28 2.67
CA THR A 258 -30.82 -6.95 4.08
C THR A 258 -30.25 -5.57 4.36
N SER A 259 -31.07 -4.71 4.97
CA SER A 259 -30.65 -3.41 5.47
C SER A 259 -30.89 -3.39 6.97
N THR A 260 -29.81 -3.22 7.71
CA THR A 260 -29.80 -3.16 9.17
C THR A 260 -29.13 -1.87 9.62
N ILE A 261 -29.33 -1.49 10.88
CA ILE A 261 -28.62 -0.35 11.47
C ILE A 261 -27.09 -0.60 11.48
N THR A 262 -26.68 -1.86 11.45
CA THR A 262 -25.29 -2.31 11.47
C THR A 262 -24.71 -2.59 10.09
N GLY A 263 -25.46 -2.41 9.00
CA GLY A 263 -24.93 -2.74 7.68
C GLY A 263 -25.96 -2.95 6.58
N LEU A 264 -25.45 -3.17 5.37
CA LEU A 264 -26.22 -3.54 4.18
C LEU A 264 -25.65 -4.82 3.58
N SER A 265 -26.48 -5.70 3.08
CA SER A 265 -26.01 -6.80 2.24
C SER A 265 -26.96 -7.09 1.09
N PHE A 266 -26.40 -7.57 -0.01
CA PHE A 266 -27.19 -8.19 -1.05
C PHE A 266 -26.47 -9.39 -1.65
N ILE A 267 -27.26 -10.35 -2.10
CA ILE A 267 -26.80 -11.49 -2.91
C ILE A 267 -27.38 -11.32 -4.30
N SER A 268 -26.52 -11.50 -5.29
CA SER A 268 -26.92 -11.56 -6.67
C SER A 268 -26.43 -12.83 -7.34
N SER A 269 -27.26 -13.41 -8.22
CA SER A 269 -26.96 -14.66 -8.92
C SER A 269 -27.31 -14.57 -10.41
N ASN A 270 -26.60 -15.36 -11.23
CA ASN A 270 -26.75 -15.44 -12.69
C ASN A 270 -26.67 -14.07 -13.38
N ILE A 271 -25.69 -13.25 -12.97
CA ILE A 271 -25.53 -11.88 -13.42
C ILE A 271 -25.08 -11.83 -14.89
N SER A 272 -24.10 -12.66 -15.23
CA SER A 272 -23.61 -12.83 -16.61
C SER A 272 -22.99 -14.22 -16.78
N SER A 273 -22.56 -14.56 -18.00
CA SER A 273 -21.86 -15.85 -18.23
C SER A 273 -20.55 -15.97 -17.45
N TRP A 274 -19.88 -14.85 -17.18
CA TRP A 274 -18.60 -14.82 -16.47
C TRP A 274 -18.73 -14.44 -14.99
N LEU A 275 -19.85 -13.82 -14.58
CA LEU A 275 -20.14 -13.49 -13.19
C LEU A 275 -21.37 -14.27 -12.73
N ASN A 276 -21.14 -15.42 -12.09
CA ASN A 276 -22.19 -16.32 -11.65
C ASN A 276 -22.93 -15.79 -10.42
N GLY A 277 -22.24 -15.03 -9.58
CA GLY A 277 -22.85 -14.42 -8.41
C GLY A 277 -21.96 -13.38 -7.78
N LEU A 278 -22.58 -12.51 -7.00
CA LEU A 278 -21.94 -11.45 -6.24
C LEU A 278 -22.56 -11.40 -4.86
N TYR A 279 -21.78 -11.72 -3.84
CA TYR A 279 -22.10 -11.38 -2.46
C TYR A 279 -21.50 -10.01 -2.16
N TYR A 280 -22.31 -9.09 -1.67
CA TYR A 280 -21.89 -7.78 -1.20
C TYR A 280 -22.42 -7.57 0.20
N ASN A 281 -21.54 -7.29 1.16
CA ASN A 281 -21.88 -7.00 2.53
C ASN A 281 -21.11 -5.78 3.01
N VAL A 282 -21.75 -4.89 3.75
CA VAL A 282 -21.22 -3.65 4.26
C VAL A 282 -21.52 -3.63 5.74
N ASP A 283 -20.52 -3.93 6.57
CA ASP A 283 -20.66 -3.88 8.03
C ASP A 283 -20.28 -2.49 8.52
N TYR A 284 -21.09 -1.91 9.41
CA TYR A 284 -20.84 -0.64 10.10
C TYR A 284 -20.37 -0.92 11.53
N PHE A 285 -19.18 -0.45 11.90
CA PHE A 285 -18.64 -0.71 13.23
C PHE A 285 -19.13 0.31 14.25
N ASP A 286 -20.11 -0.06 15.08
CA ASP A 286 -20.48 0.71 16.26
C ASP A 286 -19.63 0.29 17.47
N ARG A 287 -18.54 1.04 17.72
CA ARG A 287 -17.71 0.83 18.91
C ARG A 287 -18.39 1.33 20.19
N GLY A 288 -19.52 2.03 20.09
CA GLY A 288 -20.24 2.64 21.20
C GLY A 288 -21.16 1.70 21.99
N SER A 289 -21.66 0.62 21.39
CA SER A 289 -22.67 -0.24 22.04
C SER A 289 -22.11 -1.47 22.77
N SER A 290 -20.91 -1.95 22.43
CA SER A 290 -20.37 -3.19 23.02
C SER A 290 -19.01 -3.01 23.70
N SER A 291 -19.07 -3.00 25.03
CA SER A 291 -17.96 -3.14 25.99
C SER A 291 -17.07 -1.91 26.25
N LYS A 292 -17.09 -1.50 27.53
CA LYS A 292 -16.35 -0.41 28.18
C LYS A 292 -14.82 -0.60 28.23
N SER A 293 -14.20 -1.35 27.31
CA SER A 293 -12.73 -1.43 27.32
C SER A 293 -12.15 -0.13 26.77
N SER A 294 -11.72 0.74 27.67
CA SER A 294 -11.07 2.04 27.46
C SER A 294 -9.70 1.98 26.75
N SER A 295 -9.43 0.94 25.96
CA SER A 295 -8.15 0.71 25.29
C SER A 295 -8.21 1.16 23.84
N SER A 296 -7.50 2.27 23.56
CA SER A 296 -7.09 2.84 22.27
C SER A 296 -8.15 2.98 21.17
N SER A 297 -8.42 4.22 20.76
CA SER A 297 -9.41 4.60 19.74
C SER A 297 -9.15 4.08 18.32
N PHE A 298 -8.04 3.37 18.09
CA PHE A 298 -7.73 2.74 16.81
C PHE A 298 -7.50 1.25 17.03
N SER A 299 -8.34 0.41 16.44
CA SER A 299 -8.10 -1.02 16.27
C SER A 299 -7.66 -1.29 14.83
N PHE A 300 -7.18 -2.50 14.58
CA PHE A 300 -6.82 -2.94 13.24
C PHE A 300 -7.43 -4.31 13.03
N ILE A 301 -7.99 -4.52 11.84
CA ILE A 301 -8.35 -5.86 11.38
C ILE A 301 -7.18 -6.37 10.56
N ASN A 302 -6.53 -7.43 11.05
CA ASN A 302 -5.60 -8.20 10.24
C ASN A 302 -6.41 -9.17 9.38
N TYR A 303 -6.44 -8.91 8.07
CA TYR A 303 -7.02 -9.81 7.10
C TYR A 303 -5.91 -10.33 6.18
N HIS A 304 -5.48 -11.57 6.44
CA HIS A 304 -4.47 -12.28 5.65
C HIS A 304 -3.18 -11.47 5.43
N GLY A 305 -2.67 -10.87 6.52
CA GLY A 305 -1.45 -10.09 6.52
C GLY A 305 -1.64 -8.62 6.12
N SER A 306 -2.81 -8.24 5.60
CA SER A 306 -3.16 -6.84 5.36
C SER A 306 -3.83 -6.25 6.60
N TYR A 307 -3.21 -5.22 7.17
CA TYR A 307 -3.76 -4.49 8.32
C TYR A 307 -4.65 -3.35 7.83
N MET A 308 -5.94 -3.46 8.07
CA MET A 308 -6.91 -2.40 7.78
C MET A 308 -7.19 -1.62 9.06
N PRO A 309 -6.96 -0.29 9.09
CA PRO A 309 -7.30 0.52 10.26
C PRO A 309 -8.82 0.51 10.47
N GLU A 310 -9.24 0.42 11.72
CA GLU A 310 -10.64 0.41 12.14
C GLU A 310 -10.87 1.61 13.07
N SER A 311 -11.66 2.57 12.59
CA SER A 311 -12.19 3.71 13.34
C SER A 311 -13.61 3.43 13.87
N SER A 312 -14.12 4.29 14.76
CA SER A 312 -15.53 4.24 15.18
C SER A 312 -16.54 4.61 14.08
N THR A 313 -16.05 5.05 12.94
CA THR A 313 -16.83 5.38 11.73
C THR A 313 -16.54 4.45 10.58
N SER A 314 -15.81 3.36 10.83
CA SER A 314 -15.37 2.48 9.76
C SER A 314 -16.53 1.67 9.19
N SER A 315 -16.42 1.35 7.91
CA SER A 315 -17.24 0.33 7.28
C SER A 315 -16.37 -0.68 6.57
N LEU A 316 -16.63 -1.96 6.82
CA LEU A 316 -16.01 -3.06 6.11
C LEU A 316 -16.95 -3.55 5.02
N ILE A 317 -16.56 -3.32 3.77
CA ILE A 317 -17.21 -3.95 2.63
C ILE A 317 -16.53 -5.30 2.40
N THR A 318 -17.30 -6.38 2.42
CA THR A 318 -16.89 -7.69 1.93
C THR A 318 -17.58 -7.97 0.59
N ILE A 319 -16.80 -8.24 -0.44
CA ILE A 319 -17.28 -8.54 -1.79
C ILE A 319 -16.75 -9.91 -2.18
N SER A 320 -17.65 -10.84 -2.49
CA SER A 320 -17.28 -12.17 -2.93
C SER A 320 -17.87 -12.51 -4.29
N PRO A 321 -17.24 -12.08 -5.40
CA PRO A 321 -17.68 -12.46 -6.73
C PRO A 321 -17.31 -13.92 -7.02
N THR A 322 -18.27 -14.66 -7.58
CA THR A 322 -18.04 -15.99 -8.16
C THR A 322 -17.83 -15.82 -9.66
N ILE A 323 -16.58 -15.96 -10.10
CA ILE A 323 -16.17 -15.68 -11.47
C ILE A 323 -15.92 -16.99 -12.20
N ASN A 324 -16.50 -17.10 -13.40
CA ASN A 324 -16.18 -18.17 -14.33
C ASN A 324 -14.97 -17.77 -15.18
N SER A 325 -13.80 -18.26 -14.78
CA SER A 325 -12.50 -17.93 -15.38
C SER A 325 -12.41 -18.34 -16.85
N THR A 326 -13.11 -19.41 -17.26
CA THR A 326 -13.14 -19.90 -18.65
C THR A 326 -13.78 -18.92 -19.62
N ASN A 327 -14.70 -18.08 -19.12
CA ASN A 327 -15.32 -17.03 -19.93
C ASN A 327 -14.49 -15.75 -19.99
N LEU A 328 -13.50 -15.57 -19.10
CA LEU A 328 -12.57 -14.44 -19.15
C LEU A 328 -11.35 -14.74 -20.03
N ILE A 329 -10.87 -15.98 -20.02
CA ILE A 329 -9.74 -16.44 -20.84
C ILE A 329 -10.30 -17.04 -22.12
N ASN A 330 -10.26 -16.30 -23.22
CA ASN A 330 -10.60 -16.88 -24.52
C ASN A 330 -9.47 -17.85 -24.93
N ASN A 331 -9.71 -19.14 -24.69
CA ASN A 331 -8.75 -20.24 -24.57
C ASN A 331 -7.91 -20.59 -25.81
N ASN A 332 -7.90 -19.77 -26.87
CA ASN A 332 -7.38 -20.18 -28.17
C ASN A 332 -5.96 -19.71 -28.51
N ASN A 333 -5.34 -18.85 -27.70
CA ASN A 333 -3.95 -18.43 -27.92
C ASN A 333 -3.05 -18.93 -26.79
N SER A 334 -2.27 -19.96 -27.09
CA SER A 334 -1.20 -20.51 -26.23
C SER A 334 -0.04 -19.54 -25.96
N ASN A 335 -0.07 -18.34 -26.53
CA ASN A 335 0.98 -17.34 -26.37
C ASN A 335 0.71 -16.45 -25.14
N GLY A 336 0.79 -17.06 -23.95
CA GLY A 336 1.25 -16.53 -22.65
C GLY A 336 0.78 -15.18 -22.09
N ASN A 337 0.07 -14.32 -22.81
CA ASN A 337 -0.17 -12.91 -22.44
C ASN A 337 -1.66 -12.58 -22.29
N ASN A 338 -2.44 -13.50 -21.71
CA ASN A 338 -3.86 -13.26 -21.45
C ASN A 338 -4.04 -12.38 -20.20
N ASN A 339 -4.01 -11.06 -20.41
CA ASN A 339 -4.18 -10.05 -19.35
C ASN A 339 -5.66 -9.71 -19.11
N GLY A 340 -6.49 -10.72 -18.85
CA GLY A 340 -7.86 -10.47 -18.39
C GLY A 340 -7.87 -9.74 -17.05
N SER A 341 -8.81 -8.82 -16.87
CA SER A 341 -9.05 -8.17 -15.59
C SER A 341 -10.54 -8.10 -15.27
N PHE A 342 -10.84 -8.15 -13.98
CA PHE A 342 -12.16 -7.89 -13.43
C PHE A 342 -12.10 -6.62 -12.59
N GLU A 343 -13.03 -5.69 -12.79
CA GLU A 343 -13.06 -4.42 -12.09
C GLU A 343 -14.41 -4.17 -11.43
N ILE A 344 -14.42 -3.87 -10.14
CA ILE A 344 -15.60 -3.34 -9.43
C ILE A 344 -15.37 -1.85 -9.24
N ILE A 345 -16.26 -1.03 -9.80
CA ILE A 345 -16.13 0.42 -9.81
C ILE A 345 -17.11 1.02 -8.80
N PHE A 346 -16.57 1.77 -7.85
CA PHE A 346 -17.30 2.60 -6.92
C PHE A 346 -17.34 4.03 -7.42
N GLU A 347 -18.51 4.63 -7.41
CA GLU A 347 -18.72 6.06 -7.58
C GLU A 347 -18.75 6.73 -6.20
N LEU A 348 -17.88 7.71 -6.02
CA LEU A 348 -17.81 8.57 -4.84
C LEU A 348 -18.26 9.98 -5.23
N THR A 349 -19.30 10.49 -4.56
CA THR A 349 -19.73 11.88 -4.66
C THR A 349 -19.70 12.57 -3.30
N ASN A 350 -19.43 13.86 -3.28
CA ASN A 350 -19.63 14.70 -2.10
C ASN A 350 -20.93 15.50 -2.30
N LEU A 351 -21.88 15.40 -1.37
CA LEU A 351 -23.16 16.09 -1.48
C LEU A 351 -23.06 17.59 -1.17
N ASN A 352 -21.98 18.02 -0.49
CA ASN A 352 -21.80 19.40 -0.04
C ASN A 352 -20.83 20.20 -0.93
N ASP A 353 -19.99 19.54 -1.72
CA ASP A 353 -19.02 20.18 -2.60
C ASP A 353 -18.82 19.40 -3.90
N ASN A 354 -18.24 20.06 -4.91
CA ASN A 354 -17.82 19.38 -6.13
C ASN A 354 -16.52 18.59 -5.85
N MET A 355 -16.40 17.39 -6.44
CA MET A 355 -15.22 16.53 -6.31
C MET A 355 -13.94 17.15 -6.92
N ASP A 356 -14.07 18.20 -7.75
CA ASP A 356 -12.93 18.91 -8.37
C ASP A 356 -11.92 19.50 -7.36
N SER A 357 -12.36 19.84 -6.14
CA SER A 357 -11.50 20.41 -5.08
C SER A 357 -10.78 19.34 -4.25
N ILE A 358 -11.22 18.09 -4.37
CA ILE A 358 -10.80 17.00 -3.50
C ILE A 358 -9.49 16.41 -3.99
N LYS A 359 -8.51 16.34 -3.09
CA LYS A 359 -7.20 15.73 -3.38
C LYS A 359 -7.26 14.26 -3.04
N TRP A 360 -6.49 13.46 -3.77
CA TRP A 360 -6.33 12.05 -3.46
C TRP A 360 -4.87 11.61 -3.56
N GLU A 361 -4.52 10.61 -2.78
CA GLU A 361 -3.19 9.98 -2.75
C GLU A 361 -3.38 8.46 -2.77
N ILE A 362 -2.60 7.75 -3.58
CA ILE A 362 -2.61 6.27 -3.63
C ILE A 362 -1.31 5.78 -2.98
N SER A 363 -1.41 4.80 -2.09
CA SER A 363 -0.24 4.14 -1.49
C SER A 363 0.65 3.49 -2.57
N GLU A 364 1.95 3.34 -2.31
CA GLU A 364 2.88 2.69 -3.25
C GLU A 364 2.47 1.26 -3.62
N SER A 365 1.97 0.50 -2.64
CA SER A 365 1.39 -0.85 -2.80
C SER A 365 0.04 -0.87 -3.53
N ARG A 366 -0.56 0.30 -3.81
CA ARG A 366 -1.91 0.45 -4.39
C ARG A 366 -3.02 -0.29 -3.64
N ASN A 367 -2.81 -0.60 -2.36
CA ASN A 367 -3.84 -1.20 -1.50
C ASN A 367 -4.57 -0.16 -0.66
N SER A 368 -4.16 1.11 -0.67
CA SER A 368 -4.87 2.17 0.02
C SER A 368 -5.00 3.42 -0.83
N ILE A 369 -6.13 4.11 -0.69
CA ILE A 369 -6.39 5.42 -1.30
C ILE A 369 -6.88 6.36 -0.21
N LEU A 370 -6.21 7.51 -0.11
CA LEU A 370 -6.59 8.60 0.76
C LEU A 370 -7.30 9.66 -0.07
N VAL A 371 -8.50 10.06 0.34
CA VAL A 371 -9.27 11.14 -0.25
C VAL A 371 -9.37 12.26 0.80
N ASN A 372 -8.91 13.45 0.46
CA ASN A 372 -8.74 14.57 1.38
C ASN A 372 -9.42 15.81 0.81
N ASP A 373 -10.52 16.21 1.44
CA ASP A 373 -11.13 17.51 1.21
C ASP A 373 -10.54 18.52 2.20
N GLN A 374 -9.60 19.32 1.70
CA GLN A 374 -8.89 20.30 2.51
C GLN A 374 -9.78 21.47 2.93
N LYS A 375 -10.86 21.76 2.20
CA LYS A 375 -11.76 22.90 2.43
C LYS A 375 -12.71 22.59 3.58
N SER A 376 -13.25 21.39 3.59
CA SER A 376 -14.14 20.89 4.65
C SER A 376 -13.39 20.24 5.81
N HIS A 377 -12.09 19.95 5.64
CA HIS A 377 -11.26 19.23 6.60
C HIS A 377 -11.70 17.77 6.79
N SER A 378 -12.25 17.15 5.76
CA SER A 378 -12.66 15.75 5.77
C SER A 378 -11.63 14.83 5.14
N LEU A 379 -11.50 13.63 5.68
CA LEU A 379 -10.60 12.59 5.17
C LEU A 379 -11.37 11.27 5.03
N LEU A 380 -11.27 10.63 3.87
CA LEU A 380 -11.66 9.25 3.68
C LEU A 380 -10.43 8.40 3.37
N LEU A 381 -10.31 7.25 4.03
CA LEU A 381 -9.25 6.28 3.78
C LEU A 381 -9.88 4.96 3.35
N PHE A 382 -9.61 4.57 2.10
CA PHE A 382 -9.92 3.27 1.55
C PHE A 382 -8.71 2.37 1.76
N SER A 383 -8.91 1.18 2.33
CA SER A 383 -7.89 0.15 2.53
C SER A 383 -8.40 -1.18 2.04
N LEU A 384 -7.68 -1.76 1.09
CA LEU A 384 -7.98 -3.01 0.40
C LEU A 384 -7.14 -4.12 1.02
N ALA A 385 -7.81 -5.22 1.34
CA ALA A 385 -7.21 -6.49 1.64
C ALA A 385 -7.93 -7.57 0.84
N ASP A 386 -7.21 -8.48 0.21
CA ASP A 386 -7.82 -9.49 -0.63
C ASP A 386 -7.31 -10.88 -0.32
N ILE A 387 -8.20 -11.83 -0.57
CA ILE A 387 -7.87 -13.22 -0.66
C ILE A 387 -8.41 -13.73 -1.97
N TYR A 388 -7.54 -14.34 -2.74
CA TYR A 388 -7.95 -15.29 -3.74
C TYR A 388 -7.96 -16.68 -3.14
N SER A 389 -9.14 -17.34 -3.08
CA SER A 389 -9.23 -18.74 -2.68
C SER A 389 -9.60 -19.62 -3.87
N PHE A 390 -8.69 -20.53 -4.21
CA PHE A 390 -8.94 -21.54 -5.23
C PHE A 390 -8.55 -22.91 -4.68
N ASN A 391 -9.49 -23.85 -4.60
CA ASN A 391 -9.27 -25.17 -3.99
C ASN A 391 -8.62 -25.12 -2.60
N SER A 392 -9.05 -24.18 -1.75
CA SER A 392 -8.48 -23.93 -0.42
C SER A 392 -7.05 -23.38 -0.41
N LYS A 393 -6.43 -23.10 -1.56
CA LYS A 393 -5.20 -22.30 -1.64
C LYS A 393 -5.55 -20.82 -1.55
N ILE A 394 -4.90 -20.12 -0.64
CA ILE A 394 -5.10 -18.70 -0.37
C ILE A 394 -3.90 -17.95 -0.94
N ASN A 395 -4.10 -17.18 -2.00
CA ASN A 395 -3.07 -16.28 -2.53
C ASN A 395 -3.50 -14.81 -2.33
N PRO A 396 -2.78 -14.00 -1.55
CA PRO A 396 -3.06 -12.57 -1.40
C PRO A 396 -2.53 -11.75 -2.60
N GLY A 397 -2.94 -10.49 -2.73
CA GLY A 397 -2.32 -9.52 -3.64
C GLY A 397 -2.73 -9.62 -5.12
N HIS A 398 -3.92 -10.13 -5.42
CA HIS A 398 -4.46 -10.26 -6.79
C HIS A 398 -5.18 -9.01 -7.24
N SER A 399 -5.55 -8.16 -6.28
CA SER A 399 -6.31 -6.95 -6.47
C SER A 399 -5.55 -5.71 -6.01
N TYR A 400 -5.85 -4.60 -6.67
CA TYR A 400 -5.32 -3.29 -6.32
C TYR A 400 -6.39 -2.22 -6.56
N LEU A 401 -6.22 -1.09 -5.89
CA LEU A 401 -7.03 0.09 -6.07
C LEU A 401 -6.48 0.96 -7.20
N LYS A 402 -7.38 1.53 -8.00
CA LYS A 402 -7.08 2.50 -9.06
C LYS A 402 -8.12 3.62 -9.03
N ILE A 403 -7.69 4.85 -9.32
CA ILE A 403 -8.61 5.96 -9.59
C ILE A 403 -8.85 6.06 -11.09
N LEU A 404 -10.12 6.20 -11.46
CA LEU A 404 -10.55 6.45 -12.82
C LEU A 404 -10.95 7.93 -12.90
N ASN A 405 -10.13 8.75 -13.54
CA ASN A 405 -10.38 10.16 -13.69
C ASN A 405 -11.06 10.44 -15.04
N SER A 406 -12.10 11.29 -15.06
CA SER A 406 -12.71 11.76 -16.32
C SER A 406 -11.70 12.37 -17.28
N ASN A 407 -10.62 12.98 -16.76
CA ASN A 407 -9.60 13.64 -17.60
C ASN A 407 -8.66 12.65 -18.30
N ASP A 408 -8.58 11.39 -17.87
CA ASP A 408 -7.73 10.38 -18.52
C ASP A 408 -8.21 10.06 -19.95
N ASN A 409 -9.47 10.36 -20.26
CA ASN A 409 -10.05 10.18 -21.58
C ASN A 409 -9.46 11.14 -22.64
N ASN A 410 -8.95 12.31 -22.24
CA ASN A 410 -8.49 13.32 -23.21
C ASN A 410 -7.03 13.19 -23.61
N ASN A 411 -6.15 12.64 -22.76
CA ASN A 411 -4.71 12.60 -23.05
C ASN A 411 -4.28 11.40 -23.92
N ASN A 412 -5.09 10.36 -24.05
CA ASN A 412 -4.71 9.18 -24.84
C ASN A 412 -5.04 9.27 -26.34
N ASN A 413 -5.84 10.25 -26.78
CA ASN A 413 -6.20 10.36 -28.19
C ASN A 413 -5.08 10.87 -29.12
N ASN A 414 -3.95 11.36 -28.58
CA ASN A 414 -2.88 11.93 -29.40
C ASN A 414 -1.63 11.03 -29.56
N ASN A 415 -1.56 9.87 -28.90
CA ASN A 415 -0.43 8.93 -29.04
C ASN A 415 -0.89 7.63 -29.72
N ASN A 416 -0.96 7.67 -31.06
CA ASN A 416 -1.44 6.60 -31.95
C ASN A 416 -0.69 5.24 -31.90
N ASN A 417 0.21 4.97 -30.95
CA ASN A 417 1.14 3.83 -31.03
C ASN A 417 1.10 2.82 -29.86
N ASN A 418 0.18 2.90 -28.90
CA ASN A 418 0.10 1.89 -27.82
C ASN A 418 -1.34 1.35 -27.63
N ASN A 419 -1.53 0.06 -27.92
CA ASN A 419 -2.81 -0.68 -27.89
C ASN A 419 -3.44 -0.90 -26.50
N ASN A 420 -3.16 -0.06 -25.51
CA ASN A 420 -3.81 -0.17 -24.20
C ASN A 420 -5.13 0.61 -24.20
N ILE A 421 -6.19 -0.04 -24.66
CA ILE A 421 -7.55 0.50 -24.56
C ILE A 421 -7.92 0.56 -23.08
N ASN A 422 -8.04 1.78 -22.55
CA ASN A 422 -8.41 2.03 -21.17
C ASN A 422 -9.95 1.87 -21.04
N PRO A 423 -10.49 1.14 -20.04
CA PRO A 423 -11.93 0.99 -19.82
C PRO A 423 -12.69 2.31 -19.72
N SER A 424 -11.97 3.42 -19.48
CA SER A 424 -12.54 4.75 -19.32
C SER A 424 -13.30 5.29 -20.53
N ASN A 425 -13.13 4.70 -21.71
CA ASN A 425 -13.85 5.11 -22.92
C ASN A 425 -15.31 4.60 -22.99
N LEU A 426 -15.69 3.60 -22.19
CA LEU A 426 -17.02 2.99 -22.25
C LEU A 426 -18.03 3.65 -21.32
N ILE A 427 -17.54 4.28 -20.24
CA ILE A 427 -18.38 4.82 -19.19
C ILE A 427 -18.25 6.35 -19.22
N ASN A 428 -19.39 7.03 -19.36
CA ASN A 428 -19.47 8.47 -19.19
C ASN A 428 -19.37 8.79 -17.69
N TYR A 429 -18.15 8.96 -17.20
CA TYR A 429 -17.89 9.40 -15.83
C TYR A 429 -18.38 10.84 -15.65
N SER A 430 -19.15 11.08 -14.59
CA SER A 430 -19.56 12.42 -14.18
C SER A 430 -18.34 13.21 -13.71
N SER A 431 -18.22 14.47 -14.15
CA SER A 431 -17.18 15.39 -13.64
C SER A 431 -17.33 15.69 -12.16
N ASN A 432 -18.54 15.51 -11.60
CA ASN A 432 -18.83 15.77 -10.19
C ASN A 432 -18.63 14.54 -9.31
N SER A 433 -18.03 13.47 -9.85
CA SER A 433 -17.84 12.19 -9.18
C SER A 433 -16.38 11.74 -9.30
N MET A 434 -15.88 11.06 -8.28
CA MET A 434 -14.62 10.32 -8.33
C MET A 434 -14.94 8.83 -8.45
N TYR A 435 -14.26 8.13 -9.36
CA TYR A 435 -14.48 6.70 -9.55
C TYR A 435 -13.26 5.91 -9.04
N LEU A 436 -13.50 5.00 -8.11
CA LEU A 436 -12.51 4.14 -7.49
C LEU A 436 -12.75 2.71 -7.97
N SER A 437 -11.79 2.08 -8.65
CA SER A 437 -11.89 0.68 -9.05
C SER A 437 -11.04 -0.23 -8.20
N ILE A 438 -11.62 -1.38 -7.82
CA ILE A 438 -10.89 -2.55 -7.36
C ILE A 438 -10.64 -3.40 -8.60
N THR A 439 -9.39 -3.50 -9.03
CA THR A 439 -9.02 -4.31 -10.19
C THR A 439 -8.40 -5.62 -9.73
N ILE A 440 -8.98 -6.76 -10.12
CA ILE A 440 -8.41 -8.09 -9.98
C ILE A 440 -7.76 -8.49 -11.32
N LYS A 441 -6.47 -8.80 -11.32
CA LYS A 441 -5.77 -9.32 -12.50
C LYS A 441 -5.85 -10.83 -12.56
N GLN A 442 -6.09 -11.36 -13.76
CA GLN A 442 -6.18 -12.81 -13.98
C GLN A 442 -4.80 -13.49 -14.17
N SER A 443 -3.73 -12.72 -14.32
CA SER A 443 -2.41 -13.15 -14.81
C SER A 443 -1.64 -14.19 -13.96
N LEU A 444 -2.26 -14.78 -12.94
CA LEU A 444 -1.61 -15.74 -12.02
C LEU A 444 -2.31 -17.10 -11.95
N ILE A 445 -3.38 -17.31 -12.72
CA ILE A 445 -4.21 -18.52 -12.61
C ILE A 445 -3.86 -19.44 -13.77
N ASN A 446 -2.70 -20.09 -13.69
CA ASN A 446 -2.34 -21.16 -14.62
C ASN A 446 -3.13 -22.45 -14.34
N ASP A 447 -3.77 -22.56 -13.19
CA ASP A 447 -4.65 -23.67 -12.84
C ASP A 447 -6.04 -23.42 -13.45
N ILE A 448 -6.27 -24.03 -14.62
CA ILE A 448 -7.47 -23.92 -15.51
C ILE A 448 -8.70 -24.58 -14.87
N GLU A 449 -9.02 -24.23 -13.65
CA GLU A 449 -10.28 -24.64 -13.07
C GLU A 449 -11.31 -23.50 -13.22
N SER A 450 -12.52 -23.90 -13.59
CA SER A 450 -13.44 -23.03 -14.30
C SER A 450 -14.19 -22.02 -13.42
N LEU A 451 -14.17 -22.22 -12.10
CA LEU A 451 -14.98 -21.44 -11.15
C LEU A 451 -14.20 -21.17 -9.87
N GLY A 452 -13.94 -19.89 -9.59
CA GLY A 452 -13.28 -19.44 -8.37
C GLY A 452 -14.12 -18.40 -7.64
N THR A 453 -14.02 -18.39 -6.31
CA THR A 453 -14.60 -17.32 -5.48
C THR A 453 -13.47 -16.42 -4.99
N TYR A 454 -13.53 -15.16 -5.37
CA TYR A 454 -12.64 -14.14 -4.80
C TYR A 454 -13.32 -13.62 -3.54
N THR A 455 -12.57 -13.30 -2.49
CA THR A 455 -13.12 -12.52 -1.37
C THR A 455 -12.26 -11.30 -1.16
N ILE A 456 -12.83 -10.16 -1.51
CA ILE A 456 -12.23 -8.85 -1.36
C ILE A 456 -12.82 -8.20 -0.11
N LYS A 457 -11.95 -7.62 0.71
CA LYS A 457 -12.33 -6.75 1.81
C LYS A 457 -11.85 -5.34 1.53
N LEU A 458 -12.77 -4.39 1.53
CA LEU A 458 -12.49 -2.97 1.40
C LEU A 458 -12.97 -2.30 2.68
N MET A 459 -12.03 -1.86 3.51
CA MET A 459 -12.31 -1.03 4.67
C MET A 459 -12.32 0.44 4.24
N ILE A 460 -13.35 1.17 4.65
CA ILE A 460 -13.45 2.61 4.44
C ILE A 460 -13.59 3.28 5.80
N ASN A 461 -12.71 4.24 6.08
CA ASN A 461 -12.74 5.02 7.30
C ASN A 461 -12.96 6.49 6.95
N ALA A 462 -13.80 7.17 7.73
CA ALA A 462 -14.01 8.61 7.63
C ALA A 462 -13.46 9.33 8.87
N TYR A 463 -12.73 10.42 8.66
CA TYR A 463 -12.14 11.21 9.72
C TYR A 463 -12.38 12.70 9.50
N ASP A 464 -12.48 13.43 10.60
CA ASP A 464 -12.27 14.88 10.59
C ASP A 464 -10.79 15.17 10.82
N THR A 465 -10.22 16.06 10.02
CA THR A 465 -8.88 16.61 10.26
C THR A 465 -9.00 17.91 11.04
N PRO A 466 -8.00 18.27 11.87
CA PRO A 466 -7.94 19.59 12.43
C PRO A 466 -7.71 20.57 11.29
N GLY A 467 -8.77 21.26 10.89
CA GLY A 467 -8.62 22.43 10.07
C GLY A 467 -7.64 23.40 10.72
N LEU A 468 -6.79 24.00 9.91
CA LEU A 468 -6.09 25.25 10.25
C LEU A 468 -7.08 26.43 10.33
N GLN A 469 -8.35 26.16 10.66
CA GLN A 469 -9.29 27.16 11.08
C GLN A 469 -8.84 27.63 12.46
N LEU A 470 -7.96 28.63 12.43
CA LEU A 470 -7.93 29.62 13.49
C LEU A 470 -9.39 30.01 13.74
N GLN A 471 -9.86 29.83 14.96
CA GLN A 471 -11.22 30.23 15.31
C GLN A 471 -11.40 31.70 14.94
N ALA A 472 -12.60 32.15 14.61
CA ALA A 472 -12.82 33.53 14.16
C ALA A 472 -12.23 34.57 15.14
N TRP A 473 -12.21 34.28 16.45
CA TRP A 473 -11.54 35.11 17.46
C TRP A 473 -10.01 35.03 17.43
N GLU A 474 -9.41 33.91 17.06
CA GLU A 474 -7.95 33.79 16.87
C GLU A 474 -7.50 34.59 15.65
N ILE A 475 -8.26 34.52 14.55
CA ILE A 475 -8.05 35.40 13.39
C ILE A 475 -8.23 36.87 13.81
N ALA A 476 -9.30 37.18 14.53
CA ALA A 476 -9.54 38.53 15.04
C ALA A 476 -8.43 39.02 15.97
N LEU A 477 -7.84 38.14 16.80
CA LEU A 477 -6.69 38.47 17.63
C LEU A 477 -5.43 38.70 16.81
N ILE A 478 -5.17 37.90 15.77
CA ILE A 478 -4.02 38.11 14.88
C ILE A 478 -4.16 39.44 14.12
N VAL A 479 -5.36 39.74 13.63
CA VAL A 479 -5.67 41.02 12.97
C VAL A 479 -5.57 42.19 13.96
N PHE A 480 -6.13 42.05 15.17
CA PHE A 480 -6.06 43.10 16.20
C PHE A 480 -4.63 43.32 16.67
N ALA A 481 -3.86 42.26 16.91
CA ALA A 481 -2.46 42.35 17.32
C ALA A 481 -1.61 43.00 16.22
N SER A 482 -1.83 42.67 14.95
CA SER A 482 -1.11 43.31 13.84
C SER A 482 -1.47 44.79 13.68
N VAL A 483 -2.75 45.17 13.83
CA VAL A 483 -3.19 46.58 13.82
C VAL A 483 -2.66 47.36 15.03
N ALA A 484 -2.68 46.76 16.23
CA ALA A 484 -2.15 47.37 17.45
C ALA A 484 -0.63 47.56 17.36
N LEU A 485 0.09 46.56 16.85
CA LEU A 485 1.54 46.65 16.61
C LEU A 485 1.86 47.74 15.59
N PHE A 486 1.11 47.80 14.48
CA PHE A 486 1.28 48.85 13.48
C PHE A 486 1.00 50.25 14.06
N SER A 487 -0.07 50.40 14.84
CA SER A 487 -0.42 51.66 15.52
C SER A 487 0.65 52.08 16.53
N PHE A 488 1.20 51.12 17.27
CA PHE A 488 2.31 51.34 18.19
C PHE A 488 3.59 51.79 17.46
N ILE A 489 3.92 51.15 16.34
CA ILE A 489 5.06 51.55 15.49
C ILE A 489 4.88 52.99 14.99
N VAL A 490 3.69 53.33 14.48
CA VAL A 490 3.36 54.71 14.03
C VAL A 490 3.48 55.70 15.19
N PHE A 491 2.99 55.36 16.38
CA PHE A 491 3.10 56.20 17.57
C PHE A 491 4.57 56.45 17.96
N VAL A 492 5.41 55.41 17.97
CA VAL A 492 6.84 55.53 18.24
C VAL A 492 7.53 56.42 17.19
N ILE A 493 7.19 56.28 15.90
CA ILE A 493 7.70 57.15 14.84
C ILE A 493 7.31 58.61 15.08
N ILE A 494 6.06 58.88 15.45
CA ILE A 494 5.59 60.24 15.79
C ILE A 494 6.37 60.82 16.96
N LEU A 495 6.62 60.03 18.02
CA LEU A 495 7.42 60.46 19.16
C LEU A 495 8.86 60.79 18.75
N ILE A 496 9.49 59.97 17.90
CA ILE A 496 10.84 60.21 17.37
C ILE A 496 10.87 61.51 16.56
N VAL A 497 9.87 61.74 15.69
CA VAL A 497 9.75 62.98 14.90
C VAL A 497 9.57 64.20 15.80
N ARG A 498 8.69 64.13 16.80
CA ARG A 498 8.49 65.22 17.78
C ARG A 498 9.76 65.53 18.56
N ALA A 499 10.46 64.51 19.04
CA ALA A 499 11.74 64.68 19.74
C ALA A 499 12.79 65.36 18.84
N ARG A 500 12.87 64.99 17.56
CA ARG A 500 13.76 65.64 16.58
C ARG A 500 13.36 67.09 16.30
N LEU A 501 12.07 67.40 16.18
CA LEU A 501 11.57 68.76 15.95
C LEU A 501 11.82 69.65 17.17
N ALA A 502 11.57 69.17 18.39
CA ALA A 502 11.86 69.90 19.62
C ALA A 502 13.35 70.22 19.73
N LYS A 503 14.24 69.27 19.37
CA LYS A 503 15.68 69.49 19.33
C LYS A 503 16.09 70.55 18.29
N ARG A 504 15.41 70.61 17.14
CA ARG A 504 15.62 71.68 16.14
C ARG A 504 15.14 73.05 16.64
N HIS A 505 13.98 73.11 17.30
CA HIS A 505 13.46 74.36 17.86
C HIS A 505 14.36 74.91 18.98
N SER A 506 14.87 74.05 19.87
CA SER A 506 15.81 74.45 20.91
C SER A 506 17.11 75.03 20.32
N LYS A 507 17.66 74.42 19.26
CA LYS A 507 18.81 74.97 18.52
C LYS A 507 18.50 76.31 17.84
N SER A 508 17.31 76.45 17.25
CA SER A 508 16.87 77.72 16.64
C SER A 508 16.76 78.85 17.65
N LEU A 509 16.25 78.58 18.86
CA LEU A 509 16.19 79.56 19.95
C LEU A 509 17.58 79.96 20.45
N GLN A 510 18.52 79.01 20.55
CA GLN A 510 19.91 79.33 20.89
C GLN A 510 20.58 80.22 19.83
N LEU A 511 20.32 79.98 18.54
CA LEU A 511 20.82 80.83 17.46
C LEU A 511 20.20 82.24 17.46
N LYS A 512 18.92 82.37 17.80
CA LYS A 512 18.28 83.70 17.96
C LYS A 512 18.88 84.50 19.12
N ASN A 513 19.17 83.86 20.24
CA ASN A 513 19.83 84.53 21.37
C ASN A 513 21.28 84.92 21.08
N LEU A 514 21.98 84.18 20.22
CA LEU A 514 23.31 84.57 19.73
C LEU A 514 23.25 85.77 18.77
N TYR A 515 22.20 85.87 17.96
CA TYR A 515 22.03 87.00 17.03
C TYR A 515 21.66 88.30 17.74
N ILE A 516 20.81 88.25 18.78
CA ILE A 516 20.39 89.46 19.52
C ILE A 516 21.56 90.07 20.32
N ASN A 517 22.54 89.27 20.74
CA ASN A 517 23.75 89.77 21.41
C ASN A 517 24.85 90.23 20.43
N SER A 518 24.64 90.11 19.12
CA SER A 518 25.62 90.51 18.10
C SER A 518 25.40 91.93 17.54
N ASP A 519 24.26 92.57 17.82
CA ASP A 519 23.92 93.91 17.29
C ASP A 519 24.42 95.08 18.16
N GLN A 520 25.29 94.82 19.13
CA GLN A 520 26.01 95.83 19.90
C GLN A 520 27.52 95.63 19.79
N HIS A 521 28.10 95.86 18.61
CA HIS A 521 29.43 96.49 18.55
C HIS A 521 29.79 96.93 17.13
N ASP A 522 30.04 98.23 17.04
CA ASP A 522 31.04 98.91 16.22
C ASP A 522 30.97 98.82 14.70
N ASP A 523 30.48 99.94 14.17
CA ASP A 523 30.88 100.55 12.91
C ASP A 523 32.39 100.41 12.63
N LYS A 524 32.74 99.67 11.57
CA LYS A 524 33.96 99.97 10.81
C LYS A 524 33.87 99.44 9.38
N PRO A 525 34.02 100.30 8.35
CA PRO A 525 34.03 99.88 6.95
C PRO A 525 35.47 99.64 6.50
N LEU A 526 35.81 98.48 5.95
CA LEU A 526 36.96 98.29 5.05
C LEU A 526 36.82 96.93 4.36
N VAL A 527 36.47 96.92 3.07
CA VAL A 527 37.38 96.81 1.90
C VAL A 527 37.53 95.36 1.43
N ASP A 528 37.26 95.20 0.14
CA ASP A 528 37.54 94.12 -0.81
C ASP A 528 38.49 92.99 -0.36
N THR A 529 38.14 91.74 -0.71
CA THR A 529 38.82 91.01 -1.80
C THR A 529 38.22 89.60 -2.01
N SER A 530 37.77 89.38 -3.25
CA SER A 530 37.95 88.20 -4.13
C SER A 530 38.03 86.76 -3.59
N SER A 531 37.45 85.87 -4.41
CA SER A 531 37.80 84.45 -4.65
C SER A 531 37.56 83.49 -3.47
N GLU A 532 37.09 82.25 -3.62
CA GLU A 532 37.06 81.34 -4.75
C GLU A 532 36.09 80.19 -4.41
N SER A 533 35.49 79.64 -5.46
CA SER A 533 34.97 78.27 -5.62
C SER A 533 35.30 77.24 -4.53
N THR A 534 34.34 76.37 -4.17
CA THR A 534 34.24 75.00 -4.72
C THR A 534 33.11 74.17 -4.07
N SER A 535 32.47 73.40 -4.93
CA SER A 535 31.55 72.28 -4.69
C SER A 535 32.14 71.15 -3.86
N LEU A 536 31.32 70.41 -3.10
CA LEU A 536 31.18 68.95 -3.18
C LEU A 536 30.20 68.41 -2.11
N LEU A 537 29.40 67.41 -2.56
CA LEU A 537 28.47 66.50 -1.87
C LEU A 537 27.03 66.97 -1.61
#